data_AF-A0A8H7QUM2-F1
#
_entry.id   AF-A0A8H7QUM2-F1
#
_cell.length_a   1.000
_cell.length_b   1.000
_cell.length_c   1.000
_cell.angle_alpha   90.00
_cell.angle_beta   90.00
_cell.angle_gamma   90.00
#
_symmetry.space_group_name_H-M   'P 1'
#
loop_
_entity.id
_entity.type
_entity.pdbx_description
1 polymer ?
#
loop_
_entity_poly.entity_id
_entity_poly.type
_entity_poly.pdbx_seq_one_letter_code
_entity_poly.pdbx_strand_id
1 'polypeptide(L)'
;MTYIYYTSATALFFFAIYRPFITKLDIVKYITLGGISFMIPYIISYNNKFSMTAETTTASTNNTMHPILPITANAAFDRFTMYALMDAIVYLLISIFTVSINGLLTRWQFPVTFIKPRANVYVSGLIRHGISTLLVVLAILSQASLNYTLSVTLAAISALWYISGPYFVRRIKVIGAVCSITSALAYLLCLVASSYHGVRTSYSLYCLFPITLVFACNTLDHLDAILNAYPYLVNPIKSEQNLLQDPTTATYWFAILRLVMSMPSESELDPSPIDDLETAIRVLGPASRSWKTMAALFPVNLRQDLCLLYAFFRTADDLVDDAPTPAQCEANLVTIRDFLKQVFDISMAKEQGDGHTALPSEINWDHYAGLLPNDDVLAIFRNFARISHYLCPRAMSELTDAWELDLRGEPVKKQNDLLNYAALISGTFGELCTCVIMYKTGNGNWGNTRNNNKARNDQVLSRARSTGQCLQLINIARDIIADSLVGRCYVPVQYMPYPQIYDILKVARNPSQVGEPTLKSFSLRILSLADQISDKAQKGIDGLPNEVQDSIRAAFEIYMAIGPTLRNDPGFPLRAKVPKRQQQWIALRCMYGFKGPVARAVMSTFYETISVYIRVFARISNLRTGTKTH
;
A
#
# COMPACT_ATOMS: atom_id res chain seq x y z
N MET A 1 -26.13 27.14 7.49
CA MET A 1 -26.42 25.71 7.27
C MET A 1 -26.10 25.24 5.86
N THR A 2 -26.41 26.00 4.80
CA THR A 2 -26.15 25.60 3.40
C THR A 2 -24.68 25.28 3.10
N TYR A 3 -23.72 26.06 3.64
CA TYR A 3 -22.29 25.77 3.46
C TYR A 3 -21.85 24.46 4.13
N ILE A 4 -22.44 24.10 5.28
CA ILE A 4 -22.17 22.83 5.97
C ILE A 4 -22.65 21.67 5.10
N TYR A 5 -23.84 21.78 4.49
CA TYR A 5 -24.35 20.77 3.57
C TYR A 5 -23.39 20.49 2.41
N TYR A 6 -22.92 21.53 1.71
CA TYR A 6 -21.96 21.36 0.62
C TYR A 6 -20.62 20.80 1.10
N THR A 7 -20.11 21.29 2.24
CA THR A 7 -18.86 20.78 2.83
C THR A 7 -18.99 19.29 3.17
N SER A 8 -20.10 18.90 3.79
CA SER A 8 -20.40 17.50 4.13
C SER A 8 -20.49 16.64 2.87
N ALA A 9 -21.19 17.09 1.83
CA ALA A 9 -21.30 16.36 0.58
C ALA A 9 -19.92 16.14 -0.07
N THR A 10 -19.08 17.17 -0.14
CA THR A 10 -17.72 17.07 -0.68
C THR A 10 -16.84 16.16 0.16
N ALA A 11 -16.82 16.34 1.49
CA ALA A 11 -16.01 15.51 2.38
C ALA A 11 -16.42 14.02 2.32
N LEU A 12 -17.73 13.74 2.35
CA LEU A 12 -18.26 12.37 2.27
C LEU A 12 -17.98 11.72 0.91
N PHE A 13 -18.05 12.47 -0.18
CA PHE A 13 -17.74 11.96 -1.52
C PHE A 13 -16.28 11.49 -1.62
N PHE A 14 -15.33 12.33 -1.22
CA PHE A 14 -13.91 11.95 -1.27
C PHE A 14 -13.54 10.90 -0.22
N PHE A 15 -14.17 10.95 0.96
CA PHE A 15 -14.05 9.88 1.94
C PHE A 15 -14.53 8.54 1.37
N ALA A 16 -15.68 8.51 0.68
CA ALA A 16 -16.21 7.29 0.06
C ALA A 16 -15.26 6.73 -1.01
N ILE A 17 -14.64 7.59 -1.82
CA ILE A 17 -13.64 7.18 -2.82
C ILE A 17 -12.38 6.61 -2.16
N TYR A 18 -11.93 7.23 -1.06
CA TYR A 18 -10.70 6.80 -0.38
C TYR A 18 -10.93 5.61 0.58
N ARG A 19 -12.16 5.41 1.05
CA ARG A 19 -12.57 4.37 2.02
C ARG A 19 -11.91 3.00 1.81
N PRO A 20 -11.94 2.39 0.60
CA PRO A 20 -11.35 1.06 0.41
C PRO A 20 -9.83 1.01 0.59
N PHE A 21 -9.16 2.15 0.61
CA PHE A 21 -7.71 2.27 0.73
C PHE A 21 -7.25 2.78 2.11
N ILE A 22 -8.20 3.13 3.00
CA ILE A 22 -7.91 3.62 4.35
C ILE A 22 -7.06 2.60 5.10
N THR A 23 -5.89 3.03 5.54
CA THR A 23 -4.99 2.24 6.40
C THR A 23 -5.30 2.47 7.87
N LYS A 24 -4.77 1.63 8.77
CA LYS A 24 -4.82 1.88 10.23
C LYS A 24 -4.25 3.26 10.60
N LEU A 25 -3.14 3.66 9.97
CA LEU A 25 -2.56 4.98 10.19
C LEU A 25 -3.51 6.11 9.76
N ASP A 26 -4.24 5.92 8.65
CA ASP A 26 -5.23 6.91 8.21
C ASP A 26 -6.41 7.01 9.17
N ILE A 27 -6.87 5.90 9.75
CA ILE A 27 -7.89 5.92 10.82
C ILE A 27 -7.40 6.80 11.98
N VAL A 28 -6.15 6.63 12.39
CA VAL A 28 -5.58 7.46 13.46
C VAL A 28 -5.49 8.93 13.03
N LYS A 29 -5.10 9.23 11.78
CA LYS A 29 -5.12 10.61 11.24
C LYS A 29 -6.52 11.23 11.31
N TYR A 30 -7.56 10.49 10.90
CA TYR A 30 -8.95 10.98 10.97
C TYR A 30 -9.35 11.31 12.41
N ILE A 31 -9.08 10.40 13.36
CA ILE A 31 -9.47 10.57 14.76
C ILE A 31 -8.68 11.71 15.41
N THR A 32 -7.35 11.70 15.28
CA THR A 32 -6.47 12.64 15.98
C THR A 32 -6.52 14.03 15.37
N LEU A 33 -6.29 14.17 14.06
CA LEU A 33 -6.31 15.47 13.39
C LEU A 33 -7.73 16.04 13.34
N GLY A 34 -8.74 15.18 13.14
CA GLY A 34 -10.14 15.58 13.21
C GLY A 34 -10.54 16.05 14.61
N GLY A 35 -10.13 15.32 15.66
CA GLY A 35 -10.38 15.69 17.06
C GLY A 35 -9.70 17.00 17.46
N ILE A 36 -8.42 17.18 17.11
CA ILE A 36 -7.70 18.45 17.33
C ILE A 36 -8.44 19.59 16.62
N SER A 37 -8.80 19.39 15.36
CA SER A 37 -9.45 20.40 14.54
C SER A 37 -10.84 20.79 15.06
N PHE A 38 -11.59 19.83 15.60
CA PHE A 38 -12.88 20.08 16.25
C PHE A 38 -12.72 20.94 17.52
N MET A 39 -11.61 20.80 18.25
CA MET A 39 -11.37 21.57 19.48
C MET A 39 -10.87 22.99 19.24
N ILE A 40 -10.26 23.29 18.08
CA ILE A 40 -9.68 24.60 17.76
C ILE A 40 -10.67 25.76 17.98
N PRO A 41 -11.91 25.73 17.47
CA PRO A 41 -12.84 26.85 17.63
C PRO A 41 -13.23 27.11 19.09
N TYR A 42 -13.30 26.05 19.93
CA TYR A 42 -13.56 26.20 21.36
C TYR A 42 -12.39 26.86 22.08
N ILE A 43 -11.15 26.49 21.75
CA ILE A 43 -9.94 27.10 22.31
C ILE A 43 -9.86 28.59 21.94
N ILE A 44 -10.11 28.92 20.66
CA ILE A 44 -10.13 30.31 20.17
C ILE A 44 -11.23 31.10 20.88
N SER A 45 -12.44 30.54 20.99
CA SER A 45 -13.57 31.18 21.68
C SER A 45 -13.27 31.45 23.16
N TYR A 46 -12.64 30.49 23.85
CA TYR A 46 -12.23 30.63 25.24
C TYR A 46 -11.18 31.74 25.42
N ASN A 47 -10.15 31.78 24.59
CA ASN A 47 -9.10 32.82 24.67
C ASN A 47 -9.64 34.23 24.36
N ASN A 48 -10.55 34.34 23.39
CA ASN A 48 -11.22 35.61 23.08
C ASN A 48 -12.08 36.08 24.25
N LYS A 49 -12.81 35.15 24.92
CA LYS A 49 -13.60 35.47 26.11
C LYS A 49 -12.71 35.99 27.24
N PHE A 50 -11.61 35.29 27.53
CA PHE A 50 -10.66 35.70 28.57
C PHE A 50 -10.12 37.11 28.33
N SER A 51 -9.74 37.41 27.08
CA SER A 51 -9.24 38.74 26.68
C SER A 51 -10.30 39.84 26.85
N MET A 52 -11.55 39.58 26.44
CA MET A 52 -12.65 40.55 26.64
C MET A 52 -12.98 40.79 28.11
N THR A 53 -12.93 39.76 28.97
CA THR A 53 -13.10 39.91 30.42
C THR A 53 -11.96 40.66 31.09
N ALA A 54 -10.73 40.51 30.61
CA ALA A 54 -9.56 41.25 31.10
C ALA A 54 -9.67 42.75 30.74
N GLU A 55 -10.12 43.08 29.52
CA GLU A 55 -10.34 44.47 29.09
C GLU A 55 -11.49 45.14 29.87
N THR A 56 -12.57 44.42 30.15
CA THR A 56 -13.71 44.96 30.93
C THR A 56 -13.37 45.19 32.40
N THR A 57 -12.51 44.37 33.01
CA THR A 57 -12.04 44.61 34.40
C THR A 57 -11.10 45.81 34.50
N THR A 58 -10.32 46.09 33.45
CA THR A 58 -9.51 47.33 33.39
C THR A 58 -10.33 48.59 33.08
N ALA A 59 -11.48 48.45 32.42
CA ALA A 59 -12.37 49.58 32.13
C ALA A 59 -13.33 49.91 33.30
N SER A 60 -13.70 48.91 34.11
CA SER A 60 -14.64 49.09 35.24
C SER A 60 -14.04 49.78 36.47
N THR A 61 -12.74 50.08 36.49
CA THR A 61 -12.14 50.92 37.53
C THR A 61 -12.45 52.41 37.34
N ASN A 62 -13.00 52.82 36.20
CA ASN A 62 -13.20 54.24 35.86
C ASN A 62 -14.62 54.69 35.56
N ASN A 63 -15.68 53.88 35.67
CA ASN A 63 -17.05 54.39 35.51
C ASN A 63 -18.12 53.62 36.29
N THR A 64 -19.10 54.38 36.78
CA THR A 64 -20.21 54.04 37.65
C THR A 64 -21.06 52.85 37.20
N MET A 65 -21.40 51.98 38.16
CA MET A 65 -22.26 50.80 38.05
C MET A 65 -23.62 51.09 37.38
N HIS A 66 -23.93 50.36 36.31
CA HIS A 66 -25.31 49.99 35.95
C HIS A 66 -25.43 48.45 35.93
N PRO A 67 -26.47 47.85 36.52
CA PRO A 67 -26.65 46.41 36.54
C PRO A 67 -27.18 45.92 35.19
N ILE A 68 -26.37 45.19 34.44
CA ILE A 68 -26.80 44.49 33.22
C ILE A 68 -27.61 43.26 33.63
N LEU A 69 -28.87 43.18 33.18
CA LEU A 69 -29.78 42.06 33.43
C LEU A 69 -29.17 40.69 33.01
N PRO A 70 -29.31 39.63 33.84
CA PRO A 70 -28.73 38.29 33.58
C PRO A 70 -29.33 37.56 32.37
N ILE A 71 -30.42 38.04 31.80
CA ILE A 71 -31.15 37.42 30.68
C ILE A 71 -30.40 37.61 29.34
N THR A 72 -29.67 38.71 29.18
CA THR A 72 -28.90 38.98 27.94
C THR A 72 -27.59 38.19 27.87
N ALA A 73 -26.99 37.88 29.03
CA ALA A 73 -25.78 37.07 29.14
C ALA A 73 -26.03 35.61 28.72
N ASN A 74 -27.17 35.02 29.10
CA ASN A 74 -27.53 33.65 28.70
C ASN A 74 -27.83 33.52 27.19
N ALA A 75 -28.53 34.48 26.59
CA ALA A 75 -28.81 34.48 25.15
C ALA A 75 -27.57 34.80 24.28
N ALA A 76 -26.60 35.55 24.83
CA ALA A 76 -25.29 35.70 24.20
C ALA A 76 -24.46 34.41 24.34
N PHE A 77 -24.49 33.78 25.50
CA PHE A 77 -23.81 32.52 25.80
C PHE A 77 -24.24 31.39 24.86
N ASP A 78 -25.54 31.19 24.67
CA ASP A 78 -26.09 30.17 23.75
C ASP A 78 -25.73 30.43 22.28
N ARG A 79 -25.61 31.70 21.87
CA ARG A 79 -25.17 32.05 20.52
C ARG A 79 -23.68 31.76 20.32
N PHE A 80 -22.81 32.13 21.27
CA PHE A 80 -21.37 31.85 21.17
C PHE A 80 -21.04 30.36 21.12
N THR A 81 -21.71 29.54 21.92
CA THR A 81 -21.53 28.08 21.90
C THR A 81 -22.05 27.45 20.61
N MET A 82 -23.17 27.95 20.07
CA MET A 82 -23.70 27.49 18.79
C MET A 82 -22.75 27.81 17.62
N TYR A 83 -22.17 29.02 17.56
CA TYR A 83 -21.22 29.38 16.50
C TYR A 83 -19.92 28.58 16.58
N ALA A 84 -19.37 28.39 17.78
CA ALA A 84 -18.18 27.55 17.97
C ALA A 84 -18.40 26.10 17.52
N LEU A 85 -19.59 25.54 17.75
CA LEU A 85 -19.96 24.21 17.28
C LEU A 85 -20.03 24.14 15.75
N MET A 86 -20.61 25.15 15.09
CA MET A 86 -20.69 25.18 13.62
C MET A 86 -19.29 25.26 13.00
N ASP A 87 -18.41 26.11 13.54
CA ASP A 87 -17.03 26.18 13.12
C ASP A 87 -16.31 24.85 13.37
N ALA A 88 -16.52 24.22 14.53
CA ALA A 88 -15.92 22.93 14.87
C ALA A 88 -16.30 21.83 13.85
N ILE A 89 -17.56 21.80 13.42
CA ILE A 89 -18.03 20.90 12.36
C ILE A 89 -17.32 21.18 11.03
N VAL A 90 -17.19 22.44 10.64
CA VAL A 90 -16.49 22.80 9.39
C VAL A 90 -15.02 22.37 9.43
N TYR A 91 -14.31 22.65 10.52
CA TYR A 91 -12.90 22.26 10.68
C TYR A 91 -12.73 20.74 10.66
N LEU A 92 -13.66 19.98 11.27
CA LEU A 92 -13.70 18.52 11.19
C LEU A 92 -13.90 18.03 9.75
N LEU A 93 -14.84 18.62 9.00
CA LEU A 93 -15.10 18.22 7.62
C LEU A 93 -13.94 18.56 6.67
N ILE A 94 -13.30 19.72 6.85
CA ILE A 94 -12.06 20.07 6.13
C ILE A 94 -10.96 19.07 6.46
N SER A 95 -10.87 18.60 7.71
CA SER A 95 -9.91 17.56 8.11
C SER A 95 -10.19 16.24 7.41
N ILE A 96 -11.44 15.78 7.39
CA ILE A 96 -11.85 14.55 6.70
C ILE A 96 -11.51 14.64 5.21
N PHE A 97 -11.85 15.75 4.56
CA PHE A 97 -11.52 16.00 3.17
C PHE A 97 -10.00 16.00 2.94
N THR A 98 -9.24 16.71 3.78
CA THR A 98 -7.78 16.84 3.64
C THR A 98 -7.07 15.51 3.80
N VAL A 99 -7.43 14.72 4.81
CA VAL A 99 -6.87 13.36 5.02
C VAL A 99 -7.23 12.46 3.83
N SER A 100 -8.47 12.52 3.32
CA SER A 100 -8.92 11.73 2.17
C SER A 100 -8.13 12.05 0.89
N ILE A 101 -8.02 13.34 0.54
CA ILE A 101 -7.30 13.79 -0.66
C ILE A 101 -5.81 13.52 -0.53
N ASN A 102 -5.23 13.79 0.64
CA ASN A 102 -3.82 13.52 0.89
C ASN A 102 -3.52 12.03 0.66
N GLY A 103 -4.25 11.13 1.32
CA GLY A 103 -4.07 9.69 1.15
C GLY A 103 -4.28 9.23 -0.29
N LEU A 104 -5.31 9.74 -0.97
CA LEU A 104 -5.61 9.39 -2.37
C LEU A 104 -4.48 9.80 -3.32
N LEU A 105 -3.84 10.94 -3.12
CA LEU A 105 -2.79 11.44 -4.02
C LEU A 105 -1.39 10.91 -3.66
N THR A 106 -1.09 10.65 -2.38
CA THR A 106 0.25 10.22 -1.93
C THR A 106 0.48 8.71 -1.99
N ARG A 107 -0.58 7.88 -1.99
CA ARG A 107 -0.50 6.40 -1.94
C ARG A 107 0.27 5.74 -3.10
N TRP A 108 0.28 6.37 -4.27
CA TRP A 108 0.78 5.75 -5.52
C TRP A 108 2.30 5.63 -5.59
N GLN A 109 3.03 6.21 -4.63
CA GLN A 109 4.48 6.15 -4.55
C GLN A 109 4.88 5.66 -3.17
N PHE A 110 5.97 4.89 -3.07
CA PHE A 110 6.51 4.51 -1.77
C PHE A 110 7.05 5.75 -1.04
N PRO A 111 6.63 6.06 0.20
CA PRO A 111 7.19 7.15 0.99
C PRO A 111 8.70 7.00 1.18
N VAL A 112 9.18 5.78 1.43
CA VAL A 112 10.60 5.51 1.71
C VAL A 112 11.54 5.95 0.57
N THR A 113 11.09 5.92 -0.70
CA THR A 113 11.94 6.30 -1.85
C THR A 113 12.23 7.81 -1.92
N PHE A 114 11.60 8.62 -1.05
CA PHE A 114 11.86 10.05 -0.94
C PHE A 114 12.83 10.39 0.20
N ILE A 115 13.21 9.41 1.01
CA ILE A 115 14.32 9.52 1.96
C ILE A 115 15.59 9.24 1.15
N LYS A 116 16.57 10.14 1.22
CA LYS A 116 17.80 10.04 0.42
C LYS A 116 19.04 10.15 1.31
N PRO A 117 19.54 9.01 1.83
CA PRO A 117 20.72 9.01 2.70
C PRO A 117 21.99 9.53 2.02
N ARG A 118 22.11 9.36 0.70
CA ARG A 118 23.22 9.89 -0.10
C ARG A 118 23.07 11.37 -0.50
N ALA A 119 22.05 12.07 0.00
CA ALA A 119 21.87 13.49 -0.30
C ALA A 119 22.98 14.34 0.33
N ASN A 120 23.28 15.49 -0.28
CA ASN A 120 24.26 16.42 0.26
C ASN A 120 23.81 16.91 1.65
N VAL A 121 24.64 16.63 2.67
CA VAL A 121 24.37 16.92 4.08
C VAL A 121 24.09 18.41 4.31
N TYR A 122 24.86 19.29 3.68
CA TYR A 122 24.70 20.73 3.84
C TYR A 122 23.39 21.23 3.22
N VAL A 123 23.00 20.69 2.06
CA VAL A 123 21.74 21.07 1.40
C VAL A 123 20.54 20.56 2.21
N SER A 124 20.55 19.29 2.62
CA SER A 124 19.49 18.73 3.47
C SER A 124 19.41 19.46 4.83
N GLY A 125 20.55 19.76 5.44
CA GLY A 125 20.64 20.53 6.68
C GLY A 125 20.09 21.94 6.54
N LEU A 126 20.44 22.65 5.46
CA LEU A 126 19.91 23.99 5.18
C LEU A 126 18.38 23.96 4.96
N ILE A 127 17.88 22.98 4.22
CA ILE A 127 16.43 22.82 4.00
C ILE A 127 15.70 22.55 5.31
N ARG A 128 16.24 21.67 6.16
CA ARG A 128 15.65 21.28 7.45
C ARG A 128 15.67 22.47 8.43
N HIS A 129 16.85 22.98 8.73
CA HIS A 129 17.06 23.96 9.79
C HIS A 129 16.77 25.39 9.34
N GLY A 130 17.12 25.77 8.10
CA GLY A 130 16.97 27.14 7.61
C GLY A 130 15.52 27.58 7.54
N ILE A 131 14.67 26.79 6.87
CA ILE A 131 13.24 27.10 6.74
C ILE A 131 12.52 26.99 8.09
N SER A 132 12.85 25.99 8.91
CA SER A 132 12.28 25.87 10.26
C SER A 132 12.62 27.10 11.12
N THR A 133 13.89 27.54 11.13
CA THR A 133 14.34 28.72 11.88
C THR A 133 13.61 29.99 11.40
N LEU A 134 13.49 30.17 10.07
CA LEU A 134 12.74 31.29 9.50
C LEU A 134 11.28 31.29 9.97
N LEU A 135 10.62 30.14 9.97
CA LEU A 135 9.24 30.01 10.44
C LEU A 135 9.09 30.28 11.94
N VAL A 136 10.08 29.89 12.76
CA VAL A 136 10.10 30.23 14.20
C VAL A 136 10.22 31.75 14.39
N VAL A 137 11.12 32.41 13.65
CA VAL A 137 11.27 33.87 13.71
C VAL A 137 9.96 34.55 13.31
N LEU A 138 9.31 34.11 12.23
CA LEU A 138 8.00 34.64 11.83
C LEU A 138 6.91 34.38 12.88
N ALA A 139 6.94 33.24 13.58
CA ALA A 139 6.02 32.95 14.68
C ALA A 139 6.20 33.92 15.85
N ILE A 140 7.45 34.21 16.23
CA ILE A 140 7.78 35.17 17.29
C ILE A 140 7.35 36.59 16.89
N LEU A 141 7.63 37.01 15.65
CA LEU A 141 7.21 38.32 15.13
C LEU A 141 5.69 38.46 15.09
N SER A 142 4.98 37.39 14.69
CA SER A 142 3.51 37.36 14.71
C SER A 142 2.95 37.46 16.14
N GLN A 143 3.64 36.89 17.14
CA GLN A 143 3.25 37.04 18.53
C GLN A 143 3.47 38.48 19.01
N ALA A 144 4.58 39.12 18.62
CA ALA A 144 4.84 40.52 18.91
C ALA A 144 3.79 41.47 18.29
N SER A 145 3.20 41.08 17.15
CA SER A 145 2.09 41.80 16.51
C SER A 145 0.69 41.40 17.05
N LEU A 146 0.61 40.74 18.22
CA LEU A 146 -0.64 40.27 18.85
C LEU A 146 -1.47 39.26 18.00
N ASN A 147 -0.86 38.64 16.98
CA ASN A 147 -1.50 37.63 16.15
C ASN A 147 -1.16 36.22 16.67
N TYR A 148 -1.72 35.84 17.81
CA TYR A 148 -1.43 34.58 18.49
C TYR A 148 -1.75 33.33 17.65
N THR A 149 -2.88 33.33 16.94
CA THR A 149 -3.29 32.16 16.14
C THR A 149 -2.34 31.90 14.96
N LEU A 150 -1.86 32.96 14.32
CA LEU A 150 -0.85 32.86 13.26
C LEU A 150 0.50 32.42 13.84
N SER A 151 0.89 32.93 15.01
CA SER A 151 2.10 32.51 15.72
C SER A 151 2.11 31.00 16.00
N VAL A 152 1.05 30.47 16.62
CA VAL A 152 0.93 29.03 16.93
C VAL A 152 0.94 28.17 15.66
N THR A 153 0.28 28.65 14.60
CA THR A 153 0.21 27.93 13.32
C THR A 153 1.59 27.87 12.64
N LEU A 154 2.33 28.98 12.62
CA LEU A 154 3.70 29.03 12.09
C LEU A 154 4.66 28.18 12.93
N ALA A 155 4.51 28.16 14.25
CA ALA A 155 5.28 27.29 15.14
C ALA A 155 4.99 25.80 14.86
N ALA A 156 3.72 25.43 14.66
CA ALA A 156 3.34 24.07 14.30
C ALA A 156 3.91 23.65 12.94
N ILE A 157 3.78 24.51 11.91
CA ILE A 157 4.39 24.27 10.59
C ILE A 157 5.91 24.16 10.70
N SER A 158 6.55 24.99 11.51
CA SER A 158 8.00 24.93 11.75
C SER A 158 8.43 23.59 12.35
N ALA A 159 7.71 23.09 13.36
CA ALA A 159 8.01 21.80 13.98
C ALA A 159 7.85 20.64 12.98
N LEU A 160 6.77 20.64 12.19
CA LEU A 160 6.56 19.64 11.13
C LEU A 160 7.65 19.71 10.05
N TRP A 161 8.06 20.92 9.68
CA TRP A 161 9.15 21.14 8.72
C TRP A 161 10.50 20.69 9.27
N TYR A 162 10.79 20.92 10.54
CA TYR A 162 12.01 20.45 11.17
C TYR A 162 12.14 18.91 11.08
N ILE A 163 11.03 18.19 11.28
CA ILE A 163 11.02 16.73 11.20
C ILE A 163 11.16 16.25 9.74
N SER A 164 10.43 16.87 8.80
CA SER A 164 10.20 16.29 7.46
C SER A 164 10.53 17.20 6.27
N GLY A 165 11.23 18.32 6.47
CA GLY A 165 11.48 19.35 5.45
C GLY A 165 12.10 18.81 4.14
N PRO A 166 13.24 18.09 4.19
CA PRO A 166 13.85 17.49 3.00
C PRO A 166 12.89 16.53 2.26
N TYR A 167 12.12 15.74 3.01
CA TYR A 167 11.09 14.85 2.47
C TYR A 167 9.98 15.63 1.76
N PHE A 168 9.51 16.74 2.34
CA PHE A 168 8.50 17.61 1.72
C PHE A 168 8.98 18.20 0.39
N VAL A 169 10.21 18.69 0.33
CA VAL A 169 10.79 19.28 -0.88
C VAL A 169 10.84 18.25 -2.01
N ARG A 170 11.21 16.99 -1.72
CA ARG A 170 11.25 15.93 -2.74
C ARG A 170 9.86 15.47 -3.19
N ARG A 171 8.83 15.66 -2.34
CA ARG A 171 7.41 15.42 -2.66
C ARG A 171 6.62 16.68 -3.03
N ILE A 172 7.30 17.78 -3.35
CA ILE A 172 6.67 19.11 -3.50
C ILE A 172 5.52 19.13 -4.52
N LYS A 173 5.60 18.34 -5.59
CA LYS A 173 4.55 18.28 -6.62
C LYS A 173 3.22 17.77 -6.06
N VAL A 174 3.27 16.66 -5.30
CA VAL A 174 2.06 16.04 -4.75
C VAL A 174 1.58 16.83 -3.53
N ILE A 175 2.49 17.18 -2.63
CA ILE A 175 2.16 17.97 -1.43
C ILE A 175 1.60 19.34 -1.82
N GLY A 176 2.22 20.02 -2.78
CA GLY A 176 1.76 21.29 -3.33
C GLY A 176 0.36 21.18 -3.94
N ALA A 177 0.11 20.13 -4.74
CA ALA A 177 -1.22 19.89 -5.32
C ALA A 177 -2.28 19.66 -4.24
N VAL A 178 -2.00 18.85 -3.21
CA VAL A 178 -2.92 18.62 -2.08
C VAL A 178 -3.19 19.94 -1.36
N CYS A 179 -2.14 20.68 -0.97
CA CYS A 179 -2.27 22.00 -0.32
C CYS A 179 -3.14 22.95 -1.16
N SER A 180 -2.90 23.05 -2.47
CA SER A 180 -3.69 23.90 -3.36
C SER A 180 -5.16 23.49 -3.40
N ILE A 181 -5.47 22.19 -3.53
CA ILE A 181 -6.85 21.69 -3.58
C ILE A 181 -7.56 21.93 -2.24
N THR A 182 -6.91 21.63 -1.12
CA THR A 182 -7.52 21.74 0.21
C THR A 182 -7.68 23.19 0.66
N SER A 183 -6.71 24.05 0.35
CA SER A 183 -6.82 25.49 0.63
C SER A 183 -7.82 26.17 -0.30
N ALA A 184 -7.95 25.74 -1.56
CA ALA A 184 -9.00 26.26 -2.46
C ALA A 184 -10.40 25.91 -1.95
N LEU A 185 -10.62 24.67 -1.49
CA LEU A 185 -11.89 24.28 -0.86
C LEU A 185 -12.14 25.13 0.40
N ALA A 186 -11.18 25.22 1.31
CA ALA A 186 -11.32 26.00 2.53
C ALA A 186 -11.61 27.49 2.25
N TYR A 187 -10.97 28.06 1.22
CA TYR A 187 -11.21 29.43 0.77
C TYR A 187 -12.63 29.62 0.22
N LEU A 188 -13.10 28.73 -0.65
CA LEU A 188 -14.47 28.77 -1.17
C LEU A 188 -15.51 28.66 -0.06
N LEU A 189 -15.26 27.80 0.93
CA LEU A 189 -16.11 27.68 2.11
C LEU A 189 -16.12 28.94 2.95
N CYS A 190 -14.96 29.57 3.14
CA CYS A 190 -14.85 30.85 3.84
C CYS A 190 -15.67 31.94 3.14
N LEU A 191 -15.60 32.05 1.81
CA LEU A 191 -16.41 33.01 1.04
C LEU A 191 -17.91 32.78 1.26
N VAL A 192 -18.38 31.54 1.11
CA VAL A 192 -19.81 31.21 1.29
C VAL A 192 -20.25 31.43 2.73
N ALA A 193 -19.40 31.10 3.71
CA ALA A 193 -19.72 31.26 5.13
C ALA A 193 -19.67 32.73 5.58
N SER A 194 -18.79 33.57 5.02
CA SER A 194 -18.68 35.00 5.37
C SER A 194 -19.96 35.79 5.06
N SER A 195 -20.77 35.32 4.10
CA SER A 195 -22.12 35.82 3.81
C SER A 195 -23.15 35.53 4.90
N TYR A 196 -22.82 34.66 5.87
CA TYR A 196 -23.65 34.29 7.01
C TYR A 196 -22.92 34.65 8.31
N HIS A 197 -23.36 35.73 8.97
CA HIS A 197 -22.76 36.26 10.20
C HIS A 197 -22.35 35.16 11.21
N GLY A 198 -21.05 35.04 11.51
CA GLY A 198 -20.55 34.15 12.56
C GLY A 198 -19.08 33.73 12.45
N VAL A 199 -18.52 33.64 11.24
CA VAL A 199 -17.11 33.23 11.07
C VAL A 199 -16.18 34.41 11.34
N ARG A 200 -15.67 34.51 12.57
CA ARG A 200 -14.77 35.58 13.03
C ARG A 200 -13.29 35.35 12.71
N THR A 201 -12.95 34.30 11.97
CA THR A 201 -11.55 33.93 11.71
C THR A 201 -11.03 34.55 10.41
N SER A 202 -9.88 35.22 10.51
CA SER A 202 -9.18 35.87 9.39
C SER A 202 -8.96 34.93 8.22
N TYR A 203 -9.14 35.40 6.98
CA TYR A 203 -8.93 34.61 5.74
C TYR A 203 -7.58 33.88 5.69
N SER A 204 -6.53 34.44 6.31
CA SER A 204 -5.21 33.83 6.42
C SER A 204 -5.22 32.48 7.16
N LEU A 205 -6.09 32.31 8.16
CA LEU A 205 -6.18 31.11 8.98
C LEU A 205 -6.84 29.95 8.21
N TYR A 206 -7.84 30.23 7.37
CA TYR A 206 -8.51 29.21 6.55
C TYR A 206 -7.59 28.60 5.48
N CYS A 207 -6.60 29.34 5.00
CA CYS A 207 -5.62 28.81 4.05
C CYS A 207 -4.49 28.04 4.74
N LEU A 208 -4.02 28.51 5.91
CA LEU A 208 -2.92 27.88 6.66
C LEU A 208 -3.33 26.61 7.41
N PHE A 209 -4.59 26.51 7.83
CA PHE A 209 -5.09 25.32 8.53
C PHE A 209 -5.00 24.04 7.67
N PRO A 210 -5.53 23.98 6.42
CA PRO A 210 -5.34 22.84 5.55
C PRO A 210 -3.87 22.54 5.25
N ILE A 211 -3.02 23.57 5.06
CA ILE A 211 -1.58 23.37 4.84
C ILE A 211 -0.94 22.66 6.04
N THR A 212 -1.30 23.07 7.26
CA THR A 212 -0.82 22.42 8.49
C THR A 212 -1.26 20.97 8.57
N LEU A 213 -2.52 20.66 8.22
CA LEU A 213 -3.03 19.29 8.15
C LEU A 213 -2.30 18.44 7.10
N VAL A 214 -2.01 19.01 5.92
CA VAL A 214 -1.27 18.31 4.86
C VAL A 214 0.15 17.99 5.34
N PHE A 215 0.85 18.93 5.95
CA PHE A 215 2.18 18.67 6.53
C PHE A 215 2.13 17.67 7.69
N ALA A 216 1.10 17.71 8.53
CA ALA A 216 0.92 16.72 9.59
C ALA A 216 0.72 15.31 9.01
N CYS A 217 -0.14 15.15 8.01
CA CYS A 217 -0.36 13.87 7.34
C CYS A 217 0.94 13.33 6.72
N ASN A 218 1.67 14.17 5.98
CA ASN A 218 2.92 13.75 5.32
C ASN A 218 4.06 13.52 6.32
N THR A 219 4.07 14.20 7.47
CA THR A 219 5.03 13.93 8.55
C THR A 219 4.77 12.57 9.17
N LEU A 220 3.50 12.21 9.41
CA LEU A 220 3.14 10.88 9.89
C LEU A 220 3.51 9.79 8.88
N ASP A 221 3.27 10.02 7.58
CA ASP A 221 3.71 9.10 6.51
C ASP A 221 5.24 8.94 6.45
N HIS A 222 5.98 10.03 6.68
CA HIS A 222 7.44 10.03 6.70
C HIS A 222 8.00 9.27 7.90
N LEU A 223 7.46 9.50 9.10
CA LEU A 223 7.86 8.81 10.32
C LEU A 223 7.54 7.31 10.25
N ASP A 224 6.35 6.95 9.74
CA ASP A 224 5.98 5.56 9.49
C ASP A 224 6.93 4.88 8.48
N ALA A 225 7.31 5.59 7.41
CA ALA A 225 8.28 5.08 6.44
C ALA A 225 9.66 4.80 7.05
N ILE A 226 10.16 5.71 7.90
CA ILE A 226 11.43 5.52 8.61
C ILE A 226 11.32 4.34 9.58
N LEU A 227 10.26 4.28 10.38
CA LEU A 227 10.05 3.20 11.36
C LEU A 227 10.01 1.83 10.69
N ASN A 228 9.39 1.72 9.51
CA ASN A 228 9.29 0.48 8.77
C ASN A 228 10.58 0.08 8.03
N ALA A 229 11.35 1.05 7.54
CA ALA A 229 12.61 0.79 6.83
C ALA A 229 13.80 0.59 7.77
N TYR A 230 13.75 1.24 8.95
CA TYR A 230 14.82 1.27 9.95
C TYR A 230 14.30 0.98 11.36
N PRO A 231 13.62 -0.17 11.59
CA PRO A 231 13.01 -0.46 12.89
C PRO A 231 14.03 -0.56 14.03
N TYR A 232 15.29 -0.88 13.72
CA TYR A 232 16.39 -0.96 14.67
C TYR A 232 16.74 0.37 15.35
N LEU A 233 16.35 1.51 14.77
CA LEU A 233 16.54 2.83 15.40
C LEU A 233 15.76 2.97 16.70
N VAL A 234 14.65 2.22 16.84
CA VAL A 234 13.77 2.27 18.00
C VAL A 234 13.83 0.95 18.79
N ASN A 235 13.79 -0.19 18.11
CA ASN A 235 13.89 -1.51 18.74
C ASN A 235 14.83 -2.42 17.93
N PRO A 236 16.04 -2.73 18.44
CA PRO A 236 16.99 -3.60 17.73
C PRO A 236 16.56 -5.07 17.71
N ILE A 237 15.62 -5.49 18.57
CA ILE A 237 15.20 -6.89 18.70
C ILE A 237 14.18 -7.23 17.61
N LYS A 238 14.61 -7.96 16.57
CA LYS A 238 13.77 -8.32 15.40
C LYS A 238 12.48 -9.06 15.75
N SER A 239 12.48 -9.92 16.77
CA SER A 239 11.29 -10.70 17.16
C SER A 239 10.15 -9.84 17.75
N GLU A 240 10.47 -8.64 18.26
CA GLU A 240 9.52 -7.69 18.85
C GLU A 240 9.11 -6.57 17.87
N GLN A 241 9.76 -6.46 16.71
CA GLN A 241 9.45 -5.43 15.70
C GLN A 241 8.05 -5.60 15.08
N ASN A 242 7.39 -6.75 15.27
CA ASN A 242 5.98 -6.94 14.90
C ASN A 242 5.03 -5.98 15.65
N LEU A 243 5.36 -5.61 16.89
CA LEU A 243 4.57 -4.68 17.72
C LEU A 243 4.62 -3.24 17.19
N LEU A 244 5.58 -2.95 16.30
CA LEU A 244 5.76 -1.65 15.65
C LEU A 244 4.90 -1.52 14.37
N GLN A 245 4.15 -2.54 13.99
CA GLN A 245 3.39 -2.55 12.73
C GLN A 245 1.93 -2.07 12.89
N ASP A 246 1.45 -1.85 14.11
CA ASP A 246 0.06 -1.45 14.37
C ASP A 246 -0.08 -0.02 14.94
N PRO A 247 -0.43 0.97 14.10
CA PRO A 247 -0.65 2.36 14.51
C PRO A 247 -1.77 2.58 15.54
N THR A 248 -2.62 1.59 15.80
CA THR A 248 -3.70 1.68 16.80
C THR A 248 -3.22 1.39 18.23
N THR A 249 -1.97 0.96 18.39
CA THR A 249 -1.40 0.55 19.68
C THR A 249 -0.54 1.64 20.32
N ALA A 250 -0.47 1.66 21.65
CA ALA A 250 0.42 2.59 22.37
C ALA A 250 1.90 2.32 22.08
N THR A 251 2.28 1.04 21.87
CA THR A 251 3.66 0.63 21.55
C THR A 251 4.17 1.31 20.28
N TYR A 252 3.34 1.39 19.24
CA TYR A 252 3.66 2.14 18.02
C TYR A 252 3.92 3.62 18.31
N TRP A 253 3.07 4.28 19.11
CA TRP A 253 3.23 5.71 19.37
C TRP A 253 4.41 6.02 20.30
N PHE A 254 4.75 5.14 21.24
CA PHE A 254 6.00 5.25 22.00
C PHE A 254 7.22 5.10 21.09
N ALA A 255 7.16 4.22 20.09
CA ALA A 255 8.20 4.08 19.08
C ALA A 255 8.36 5.35 18.22
N ILE A 256 7.25 5.92 17.73
CA ILE A 256 7.25 7.20 17.00
C ILE A 256 7.80 8.32 17.88
N LEU A 257 7.42 8.40 19.15
CA LEU A 257 7.93 9.41 20.08
C LEU A 257 9.46 9.28 20.25
N ARG A 258 9.96 8.07 20.48
CA ARG A 258 11.40 7.79 20.58
C ARG A 258 12.13 8.20 19.30
N LEU A 259 11.56 7.88 18.14
CA LEU A 259 12.11 8.29 16.84
C LEU A 259 12.16 9.81 16.70
N VAL A 260 11.11 10.55 17.07
CA VAL A 260 11.07 12.02 17.00
C VAL A 260 12.08 12.65 17.96
N MET A 261 12.23 12.12 19.18
CA MET A 261 13.18 12.63 20.18
C MET A 261 14.65 12.43 19.77
N SER A 262 14.93 11.49 18.87
CA SER A 262 16.27 11.22 18.35
C SER A 262 16.25 11.13 16.82
N MET A 263 15.58 12.10 16.19
CA MET A 263 15.37 12.09 14.74
C MET A 263 16.71 12.18 13.99
N PRO A 264 17.11 11.13 13.25
CA PRO A 264 18.40 11.13 12.58
C PRO A 264 18.46 12.15 11.44
N SER A 265 19.67 12.58 11.11
CA SER A 265 19.92 13.15 9.78
C SER A 265 19.73 12.05 8.74
N GLU A 266 19.20 12.38 7.56
CA GLU A 266 19.05 11.37 6.50
C GLU A 266 20.41 10.75 6.14
N SER A 267 21.50 11.51 6.22
CA SER A 267 22.86 11.05 5.94
C SER A 267 23.41 10.05 6.96
N GLU A 268 22.78 9.92 8.13
CA GLU A 268 23.14 8.93 9.15
C GLU A 268 22.43 7.60 8.93
N LEU A 269 21.42 7.56 8.05
CA LEU A 269 20.70 6.34 7.72
C LEU A 269 21.54 5.47 6.78
N ASP A 270 21.46 4.14 6.97
CA ASP A 270 22.05 3.20 6.02
C ASP A 270 21.33 3.33 4.66
N PRO A 271 22.04 3.60 3.55
CA PRO A 271 21.43 3.66 2.22
C PRO A 271 20.93 2.29 1.72
N SER A 272 21.46 1.18 2.24
CA SER A 272 21.24 -0.16 1.70
C SER A 272 19.77 -0.59 1.59
N PRO A 273 18.86 -0.34 2.56
CA PRO A 273 17.46 -0.76 2.44
C PRO A 273 16.70 -0.04 1.33
N ILE A 274 17.07 1.21 1.06
CA ILE A 274 16.42 2.04 0.04
C ILE A 274 16.98 1.71 -1.34
N ASP A 275 18.31 1.64 -1.46
CA ASP A 275 18.97 1.33 -2.73
C ASP A 275 18.60 -0.07 -3.23
N ASP A 276 18.55 -1.06 -2.33
CA ASP A 276 18.15 -2.41 -2.68
C ASP A 276 16.65 -2.46 -3.07
N LEU A 277 15.77 -1.72 -2.40
CA LEU A 277 14.35 -1.63 -2.78
C LEU A 277 14.17 -0.98 -4.16
N GLU A 278 14.88 0.11 -4.44
CA GLU A 278 14.85 0.76 -5.76
C GLU A 278 15.34 -0.20 -6.86
N THR A 279 16.36 -1.00 -6.55
CA THR A 279 16.84 -2.09 -7.42
C THR A 279 15.75 -3.13 -7.66
N ALA A 280 15.05 -3.59 -6.62
CA ALA A 280 13.92 -4.53 -6.78
C ALA A 280 12.80 -3.96 -7.67
N ILE A 281 12.44 -2.69 -7.51
CA ILE A 281 11.41 -2.02 -8.33
C ILE A 281 11.85 -1.94 -9.80
N ARG A 282 13.14 -1.69 -10.04
CA ARG A 282 13.76 -1.62 -11.36
C ARG A 282 13.82 -3.00 -12.03
N VAL A 283 14.37 -4.00 -11.35
CA VAL A 283 14.54 -5.39 -11.85
C VAL A 283 13.19 -6.01 -12.21
N LEU A 284 12.17 -5.83 -11.36
CA LEU A 284 10.80 -6.29 -11.68
C LEU A 284 10.23 -5.66 -12.96
N GLY A 285 10.75 -4.50 -13.39
CA GLY A 285 10.61 -3.96 -14.73
C GLY A 285 9.17 -3.88 -15.28
N PRO A 286 9.00 -3.88 -16.62
CA PRO A 286 7.70 -3.99 -17.27
C PRO A 286 7.07 -5.38 -17.22
N ALA A 287 7.85 -6.44 -17.00
CA ALA A 287 7.37 -7.83 -16.95
C ALA A 287 6.37 -8.06 -15.81
N SER A 288 6.52 -7.33 -14.70
CA SER A 288 5.63 -7.37 -13.53
C SER A 288 4.40 -6.44 -13.62
N ARG A 289 4.01 -5.91 -14.79
CA ARG A 289 2.89 -4.94 -14.91
C ARG A 289 1.58 -5.42 -14.26
N SER A 290 1.26 -6.71 -14.39
CA SER A 290 0.09 -7.30 -13.74
C SER A 290 0.23 -7.26 -12.22
N TRP A 291 1.40 -7.66 -11.70
CA TRP A 291 1.69 -7.57 -10.27
C TRP A 291 1.69 -6.12 -9.77
N LYS A 292 2.32 -5.16 -10.46
CA LYS A 292 2.34 -3.74 -10.08
C LYS A 292 0.93 -3.14 -9.98
N THR A 293 0.04 -3.51 -10.90
CA THR A 293 -1.36 -3.08 -10.88
C THR A 293 -2.10 -3.68 -9.69
N MET A 294 -1.88 -4.97 -9.41
CA MET A 294 -2.52 -5.66 -8.29
C MET A 294 -2.00 -5.20 -6.92
N ALA A 295 -0.68 -5.05 -6.82
CA ALA A 295 0.03 -4.61 -5.63
C ALA A 295 -0.45 -3.22 -5.18
N ALA A 296 -0.91 -2.37 -6.11
CA ALA A 296 -1.45 -1.05 -5.80
C ALA A 296 -2.71 -1.06 -4.91
N LEU A 297 -3.44 -2.19 -4.84
CA LEU A 297 -4.60 -2.32 -3.96
C LEU A 297 -4.19 -2.39 -2.48
N PHE A 298 -3.03 -2.95 -2.18
CA PHE A 298 -2.55 -3.18 -0.81
C PHE A 298 -2.08 -1.89 -0.12
N PRO A 299 -2.17 -1.84 1.23
CA PRO A 299 -1.49 -0.82 2.04
C PRO A 299 0.00 -0.69 1.69
N VAL A 300 0.54 0.51 1.77
CA VAL A 300 1.87 0.86 1.23
C VAL A 300 3.00 0.01 1.83
N ASN A 301 3.04 -0.16 3.16
CA ASN A 301 4.11 -0.92 3.82
C ASN A 301 4.01 -2.42 3.53
N LEU A 302 2.80 -2.95 3.44
CA LEU A 302 2.57 -4.33 3.00
C LEU A 302 2.98 -4.51 1.53
N ARG A 303 2.61 -3.55 0.66
CA ARG A 303 2.95 -3.55 -0.76
C ARG A 303 4.47 -3.56 -0.96
N GLN A 304 5.22 -2.84 -0.12
CA GLN A 304 6.68 -2.82 -0.16
C GLN A 304 7.27 -4.21 0.11
N ASP A 305 6.86 -4.88 1.18
CA ASP A 305 7.44 -6.19 1.53
C ASP A 305 6.99 -7.31 0.58
N LEU A 306 5.75 -7.25 0.08
CA LEU A 306 5.30 -8.14 -1.00
C LEU A 306 6.09 -7.89 -2.30
N CYS A 307 6.58 -6.67 -2.54
CA CYS A 307 7.48 -6.35 -3.65
C CYS A 307 8.80 -7.07 -3.49
N LEU A 308 9.40 -6.99 -2.29
CA LEU A 308 10.67 -7.64 -1.99
C LEU A 308 10.56 -9.16 -2.12
N LEU A 309 9.50 -9.73 -1.56
CA LEU A 309 9.22 -11.17 -1.66
C LEU A 309 9.05 -11.57 -3.12
N TYR A 310 8.20 -10.89 -3.89
CA TYR A 310 7.98 -11.22 -5.30
C TYR A 310 9.24 -11.05 -6.16
N ALA A 311 10.06 -10.03 -5.88
CA ALA A 311 11.33 -9.82 -6.58
C ALA A 311 12.31 -10.98 -6.32
N PHE A 312 12.42 -11.46 -5.08
CA PHE A 312 13.23 -12.63 -4.76
C PHE A 312 12.77 -13.86 -5.53
N PHE A 313 11.47 -14.15 -5.49
CA PHE A 313 10.91 -15.31 -6.18
C PHE A 313 11.17 -15.26 -7.67
N ARG A 314 10.89 -14.13 -8.31
CA ARG A 314 11.11 -13.97 -9.74
C ARG A 314 12.59 -14.10 -10.12
N THR A 315 13.48 -13.57 -9.29
CA THR A 315 14.93 -13.63 -9.53
C THR A 315 15.45 -15.05 -9.32
N ALA A 316 15.01 -15.75 -8.27
CA ALA A 316 15.41 -17.12 -8.01
C ALA A 316 14.88 -18.09 -9.08
N ASP A 317 13.64 -17.89 -9.56
CA ASP A 317 13.06 -18.58 -10.70
C ASP A 317 13.95 -18.41 -11.94
N ASP A 318 14.28 -17.16 -12.30
CA ASP A 318 15.15 -16.86 -13.46
C ASP A 318 16.58 -17.44 -13.30
N LEU A 319 17.13 -17.48 -12.08
CA LEU A 319 18.43 -18.09 -11.81
C LEU A 319 18.43 -19.60 -12.03
N VAL A 320 17.34 -20.28 -11.66
CA VAL A 320 17.21 -21.74 -11.83
C VAL A 320 16.86 -22.07 -13.29
N ASP A 321 16.01 -21.27 -13.92
CA ASP A 321 15.38 -21.61 -15.19
C ASP A 321 16.16 -21.14 -16.43
N ASP A 322 16.79 -19.96 -16.38
CA ASP A 322 17.33 -19.26 -17.55
C ASP A 322 18.87 -19.24 -17.56
N ALA A 323 19.53 -20.04 -16.73
CA ALA A 323 21.00 -20.10 -16.70
C ALA A 323 21.56 -20.73 -18.01
N PRO A 324 22.78 -20.36 -18.44
CA PRO A 324 23.31 -20.79 -19.75
C PRO A 324 23.51 -22.30 -19.90
N THR A 325 23.68 -23.03 -18.79
CA THR A 325 23.92 -24.47 -18.81
C THR A 325 23.14 -25.16 -17.68
N PRO A 326 22.71 -26.43 -17.86
CA PRO A 326 22.05 -27.19 -16.80
C PRO A 326 22.86 -27.31 -15.51
N ALA A 327 24.19 -27.45 -15.62
CA ALA A 327 25.08 -27.49 -14.46
C ALA A 327 25.05 -26.16 -13.67
N GLN A 328 24.93 -25.03 -14.37
CA GLN A 328 24.78 -23.72 -13.71
C GLN A 328 23.42 -23.59 -13.02
N CYS A 329 22.34 -24.12 -13.62
CA CYS A 329 21.03 -24.16 -12.99
C CYS A 329 21.08 -24.91 -11.64
N GLU A 330 21.71 -26.09 -11.62
CA GLU A 330 21.89 -26.88 -10.40
C GLU A 330 22.76 -26.16 -9.36
N ALA A 331 23.88 -25.56 -9.78
CA ALA A 331 24.75 -24.79 -8.89
C ALA A 331 24.05 -23.55 -8.30
N ASN A 332 23.20 -22.88 -9.08
CA ASN A 332 22.38 -21.76 -8.61
C ASN A 332 21.36 -22.23 -7.57
N LEU A 333 20.72 -23.38 -7.77
CA LEU A 333 19.80 -23.96 -6.78
C LEU A 333 20.50 -24.31 -5.46
N VAL A 334 21.71 -24.88 -5.53
CA VAL A 334 22.54 -25.13 -4.32
C VAL A 334 22.85 -23.82 -3.61
N THR A 335 23.28 -22.80 -4.35
CA THR A 335 23.57 -21.46 -3.81
C THR A 335 22.34 -20.86 -3.11
N ILE A 336 21.16 -20.98 -3.71
CA ILE A 336 19.89 -20.51 -3.10
C ILE A 336 19.58 -21.29 -1.82
N ARG A 337 19.74 -22.62 -1.81
CA ARG A 337 19.49 -23.44 -0.61
C ARG A 337 20.45 -23.10 0.53
N ASP A 338 21.73 -22.91 0.23
CA ASP A 338 22.73 -22.50 1.23
C ASP A 338 22.43 -21.12 1.80
N PHE A 339 22.04 -20.17 0.94
CA PHE A 339 21.59 -18.85 1.36
C PHE A 339 20.38 -18.91 2.29
N LEU A 340 19.33 -19.64 1.89
CA LEU A 340 18.11 -19.75 2.69
C LEU A 340 18.40 -20.41 4.04
N LYS A 341 19.22 -21.47 4.07
CA LYS A 341 19.63 -22.13 5.30
C LYS A 341 20.33 -21.15 6.24
N GLN A 342 21.33 -20.41 5.77
CA GLN A 342 22.04 -19.40 6.59
C GLN A 342 21.09 -18.33 7.12
N VAL A 343 20.25 -17.77 6.24
CA VAL A 343 19.31 -16.69 6.60
C VAL A 343 18.31 -17.15 7.67
N PHE A 344 17.76 -18.36 7.54
CA PHE A 344 16.80 -18.89 8.51
C PHE A 344 17.46 -19.38 9.81
N ASP A 345 18.63 -20.01 9.74
CA ASP A 345 19.38 -20.44 10.93
C ASP A 345 19.76 -19.23 11.81
N ILE A 346 20.23 -18.13 11.21
CA ILE A 346 20.52 -16.88 11.93
C ILE A 346 19.24 -16.31 12.56
N SER A 347 18.13 -16.31 11.81
CA SER A 347 16.86 -15.78 12.30
C SER A 347 16.33 -16.53 13.53
N MET A 348 16.65 -17.84 13.65
CA MET A 348 16.26 -18.67 14.78
C MET A 348 17.27 -18.59 15.95
N ALA A 349 18.56 -18.39 15.66
CA ALA A 349 19.62 -18.39 16.67
C ALA A 349 19.74 -17.08 17.46
N LYS A 350 19.36 -15.92 16.89
CA LYS A 350 19.51 -14.60 17.53
C LYS A 350 18.17 -13.95 17.87
N GLU A 351 17.48 -14.51 18.86
CA GLU A 351 16.40 -13.83 19.59
C GLU A 351 16.93 -12.83 20.66
N GLN A 352 18.26 -12.76 20.89
CA GLN A 352 18.88 -11.99 21.98
C GLN A 352 20.08 -11.10 21.55
N GLY A 353 20.39 -10.98 20.25
CA GLY A 353 21.59 -10.28 19.75
C GLY A 353 21.36 -8.82 19.31
N ASP A 354 22.43 -8.04 19.38
CA ASP A 354 22.47 -6.59 19.13
C ASP A 354 22.24 -6.23 17.64
N GLY A 355 20.96 -6.09 17.26
CA GLY A 355 20.50 -5.87 15.89
C GLY A 355 20.64 -4.43 15.41
N HIS A 356 21.82 -3.83 15.54
CA HIS A 356 22.08 -2.44 15.14
C HIS A 356 22.22 -2.22 13.62
N THR A 357 22.24 -3.28 12.81
CA THR A 357 22.46 -3.20 11.37
C THR A 357 21.19 -3.54 10.58
N ALA A 358 20.99 -2.84 9.46
CA ALA A 358 19.85 -3.09 8.57
C ALA A 358 19.93 -4.47 7.88
N LEU A 359 21.13 -5.04 7.76
CA LEU A 359 21.40 -6.38 7.22
C LEU A 359 21.92 -7.32 8.31
N PRO A 360 21.66 -8.64 8.21
CA PRO A 360 22.37 -9.64 9.00
C PRO A 360 23.88 -9.53 8.73
N SER A 361 24.66 -9.27 9.78
CA SER A 361 26.12 -9.09 9.69
C SER A 361 26.88 -10.41 9.61
N GLU A 362 26.21 -11.51 9.96
CA GLU A 362 26.76 -12.86 10.00
C GLU A 362 26.80 -13.50 8.61
N ILE A 363 26.03 -12.97 7.66
CA ILE A 363 26.05 -13.42 6.27
C ILE A 363 27.27 -12.80 5.59
N ASN A 364 28.14 -13.66 5.06
CA ASN A 364 29.26 -13.21 4.22
C ASN A 364 28.73 -12.77 2.85
N TRP A 365 28.40 -11.49 2.72
CA TRP A 365 27.86 -10.93 1.48
C TRP A 365 28.88 -10.92 0.32
N ASP A 366 30.18 -10.84 0.61
CA ASP A 366 31.24 -10.93 -0.41
C ASP A 366 31.30 -12.33 -1.04
N HIS A 367 31.03 -13.37 -0.25
CA HIS A 367 30.90 -14.73 -0.76
C HIS A 367 29.75 -14.84 -1.79
N TYR A 368 28.56 -14.33 -1.45
CA TYR A 368 27.44 -14.33 -2.40
C TYR A 368 27.65 -13.39 -3.59
N ALA A 369 28.38 -12.29 -3.42
CA ALA A 369 28.76 -11.41 -4.54
C ALA A 369 29.62 -12.15 -5.59
N GLY A 370 30.44 -13.11 -5.16
CA GLY A 370 31.23 -13.95 -6.07
C GLY A 370 30.44 -15.09 -6.73
N LEU A 371 29.31 -15.52 -6.15
CA LEU A 371 28.49 -16.63 -6.67
C LEU A 371 27.33 -16.16 -7.54
N LEU A 372 26.77 -14.98 -7.24
CA LEU A 372 25.62 -14.43 -7.95
C LEU A 372 26.07 -13.67 -9.20
N PRO A 373 25.24 -13.62 -10.26
CA PRO A 373 25.68 -13.12 -11.57
C PRO A 373 25.95 -11.61 -11.62
N ASN A 374 25.36 -10.82 -10.72
CA ASN A 374 25.53 -9.36 -10.67
C ASN A 374 25.03 -8.76 -9.34
N ASP A 375 25.37 -7.49 -9.13
CA ASP A 375 24.98 -6.70 -7.95
C ASP A 375 23.46 -6.52 -7.80
N ASP A 376 22.71 -6.52 -8.90
CA ASP A 376 21.25 -6.38 -8.87
C ASP A 376 20.63 -7.60 -8.19
N VAL A 377 21.06 -8.81 -8.57
CA VAL A 377 20.63 -10.06 -7.95
C VAL A 377 21.04 -10.11 -6.48
N LEU A 378 22.26 -9.68 -6.15
CA LEU A 378 22.73 -9.58 -4.77
C LEU A 378 21.84 -8.65 -3.92
N ALA A 379 21.43 -7.50 -4.46
CA ALA A 379 20.50 -6.58 -3.81
C ALA A 379 19.14 -7.23 -3.52
N ILE A 380 18.64 -8.09 -4.42
CA ILE A 380 17.40 -8.85 -4.20
C ILE A 380 17.56 -9.84 -3.03
N PHE A 381 18.69 -10.53 -2.94
CA PHE A 381 18.98 -11.46 -1.83
C PHE A 381 19.09 -10.71 -0.50
N ARG A 382 19.77 -9.55 -0.50
CA ARG A 382 19.81 -8.64 0.67
C ARG A 382 18.41 -8.23 1.13
N ASN A 383 17.54 -7.83 0.21
CA ASN A 383 16.14 -7.52 0.51
C ASN A 383 15.39 -8.70 1.14
N PHE A 384 15.55 -9.90 0.60
CA PHE A 384 14.93 -11.10 1.16
C PHE A 384 15.41 -11.36 2.60
N ALA A 385 16.71 -11.24 2.86
CA ALA A 385 17.28 -11.43 4.19
C ALA A 385 16.76 -10.41 5.23
N ARG A 386 16.35 -9.21 4.81
CA ARG A 386 15.72 -8.22 5.71
C ARG A 386 14.35 -8.69 6.21
N ILE A 387 13.58 -9.36 5.33
CA ILE A 387 12.21 -9.78 5.63
C ILE A 387 12.09 -11.22 6.14
N SER A 388 13.16 -12.02 6.06
CA SER A 388 13.15 -13.46 6.33
C SER A 388 12.72 -13.85 7.75
N HIS A 389 13.00 -13.02 8.75
CA HIS A 389 12.76 -13.31 10.16
C HIS A 389 11.27 -13.49 10.54
N TYR A 390 10.35 -13.07 9.68
CA TYR A 390 8.91 -13.33 9.83
C TYR A 390 8.34 -14.25 8.76
N LEU A 391 9.17 -14.86 7.92
CA LEU A 391 8.75 -15.86 6.92
C LEU A 391 8.84 -17.29 7.46
N CYS A 392 8.12 -18.20 6.80
CA CYS A 392 8.08 -19.62 7.15
C CYS A 392 9.25 -20.40 6.51
N PRO A 393 10.21 -20.94 7.30
CA PRO A 393 11.32 -21.72 6.74
C PRO A 393 10.87 -22.98 6.00
N ARG A 394 9.81 -23.66 6.50
CA ARG A 394 9.24 -24.84 5.84
C ARG A 394 8.77 -24.51 4.42
N ALA A 395 7.99 -23.44 4.27
CA ALA A 395 7.45 -23.04 2.96
C ALA A 395 8.59 -22.66 1.99
N MET A 396 9.65 -22.01 2.48
CA MET A 396 10.83 -21.72 1.67
C MET A 396 11.60 -22.98 1.27
N SER A 397 11.76 -23.95 2.18
CA SER A 397 12.40 -25.24 1.86
C SER A 397 11.62 -25.99 0.78
N GLU A 398 10.30 -26.15 0.98
CA GLU A 398 9.41 -26.83 0.04
C GLU A 398 9.38 -26.16 -1.35
N LEU A 399 9.57 -24.83 -1.42
CA LEU A 399 9.70 -24.13 -2.69
C LEU A 399 10.97 -24.54 -3.44
N THR A 400 12.10 -24.72 -2.75
CA THR A 400 13.33 -25.17 -3.43
C THR A 400 13.20 -26.58 -4.00
N ASP A 401 12.34 -27.41 -3.40
CA ASP A 401 12.03 -28.74 -3.91
C ASP A 401 11.19 -28.68 -5.19
N ALA A 402 10.38 -27.63 -5.36
CA ALA A 402 9.66 -27.36 -6.61
C ALA A 402 10.63 -27.03 -7.76
N TRP A 403 11.62 -26.18 -7.50
CA TRP A 403 12.68 -25.88 -8.46
C TRP A 403 13.51 -27.13 -8.82
N GLU A 404 13.81 -27.99 -7.84
CA GLU A 404 14.48 -29.27 -8.11
C GLU A 404 13.63 -30.20 -9.00
N LEU A 405 12.30 -30.23 -8.82
CA LEU A 405 11.39 -30.97 -9.70
C LEU A 405 11.45 -30.44 -11.14
N ASP A 406 11.48 -29.12 -11.32
CA ASP A 406 11.59 -28.50 -12.64
C ASP A 406 12.94 -28.83 -13.32
N LEU A 407 14.05 -28.79 -12.56
CA LEU A 407 15.38 -29.15 -13.07
C LEU A 407 15.51 -30.62 -13.49
N ARG A 408 14.89 -31.53 -12.74
CA ARG A 408 14.83 -32.96 -13.12
C ARG A 408 14.10 -33.16 -14.45
N GLY A 409 13.16 -32.28 -14.78
CA GLY A 409 12.44 -32.28 -16.05
C GLY A 409 11.57 -33.52 -16.28
N GLU A 410 11.24 -34.27 -15.22
CA GLU A 410 10.43 -35.48 -15.32
C GLU A 410 8.98 -35.18 -15.76
N PRO A 411 8.32 -36.08 -16.52
CA PRO A 411 6.93 -35.90 -16.89
C PRO A 411 6.00 -35.89 -15.67
N VAL A 412 5.07 -34.93 -15.64
CA VAL A 412 3.92 -34.97 -14.72
C VAL A 412 3.04 -36.15 -15.14
N LYS A 413 3.00 -37.24 -14.36
CA LYS A 413 2.33 -38.48 -14.79
C LYS A 413 0.83 -38.40 -14.55
N LYS A 414 0.44 -38.04 -13.34
CA LYS A 414 -0.94 -38.02 -12.85
C LYS A 414 -1.40 -36.62 -12.47
N GLN A 415 -2.71 -36.45 -12.40
CA GLN A 415 -3.32 -35.21 -11.89
C GLN A 415 -2.89 -34.89 -10.46
N ASN A 416 -2.69 -35.90 -9.61
CA ASN A 416 -2.24 -35.67 -8.25
C ASN A 416 -0.81 -35.09 -8.22
N ASP A 417 0.03 -35.46 -9.18
CA ASP A 417 1.38 -34.93 -9.31
C ASP A 417 1.33 -33.44 -9.69
N LEU A 418 0.43 -33.07 -10.60
CA LEU A 418 0.16 -31.66 -10.94
C LEU A 418 -0.33 -30.86 -9.73
N LEU A 419 -1.26 -31.43 -8.95
CA LEU A 419 -1.75 -30.80 -7.73
C LEU A 419 -0.64 -30.59 -6.71
N ASN A 420 0.22 -31.59 -6.51
CA ASN A 420 1.36 -31.51 -5.60
C ASN A 420 2.36 -30.46 -6.07
N TYR A 421 2.73 -30.46 -7.36
CA TYR A 421 3.59 -29.44 -7.94
C TYR A 421 3.03 -28.02 -7.74
N ALA A 422 1.74 -27.81 -8.05
CA ALA A 422 1.09 -26.52 -7.86
C ALA A 422 1.06 -26.06 -6.39
N ALA A 423 0.95 -27.00 -5.44
CA ALA A 423 1.02 -26.73 -4.01
C ALA A 423 2.45 -26.37 -3.55
N LEU A 424 3.47 -27.01 -4.13
CA LEU A 424 4.88 -26.75 -3.80
C LEU A 424 5.38 -25.42 -4.35
N ILE A 425 5.06 -25.06 -5.60
CA ILE A 425 5.59 -23.83 -6.23
C ILE A 425 4.81 -22.58 -5.80
N SER A 426 3.51 -22.52 -6.08
CA SER A 426 2.70 -21.33 -5.84
C SER A 426 1.96 -21.40 -4.50
N GLY A 427 1.63 -22.60 -4.03
CA GLY A 427 1.00 -22.78 -2.72
C GLY A 427 1.89 -22.30 -1.58
N THR A 428 3.17 -22.67 -1.56
CA THR A 428 4.16 -22.18 -0.58
C THR A 428 4.36 -20.66 -0.69
N PHE A 429 4.39 -20.10 -1.90
CA PHE A 429 4.44 -18.65 -2.10
C PHE A 429 3.21 -17.95 -1.48
N GLY A 430 2.02 -18.54 -1.58
CA GLY A 430 0.82 -18.07 -0.90
C GLY A 430 0.93 -18.07 0.63
N GLU A 431 1.57 -19.09 1.20
CA GLU A 431 1.85 -19.15 2.65
C GLU A 431 2.81 -18.05 3.08
N LEU A 432 3.84 -17.77 2.29
CA LEU A 432 4.82 -16.73 2.57
C LEU A 432 4.23 -15.33 2.45
N CYS A 433 3.41 -15.07 1.42
CA CYS A 433 2.63 -13.84 1.34
C CYS A 433 1.74 -13.66 2.57
N THR A 434 1.13 -14.74 3.07
CA THR A 434 0.33 -14.72 4.30
C THR A 434 1.17 -14.35 5.52
N CYS A 435 2.40 -14.85 5.63
CA CYS A 435 3.32 -14.48 6.70
C CYS A 435 3.62 -12.97 6.69
N VAL A 436 3.92 -12.39 5.51
CA VAL A 436 4.13 -10.94 5.35
C VAL A 436 2.87 -10.16 5.73
N ILE A 437 1.70 -10.59 5.27
CA ILE A 437 0.42 -9.96 5.60
C ILE A 437 0.19 -9.94 7.11
N MET A 438 0.35 -11.08 7.78
CA MET A 438 0.13 -11.15 9.23
C MET A 438 1.10 -10.25 9.99
N TYR A 439 2.37 -10.20 9.56
CA TYR A 439 3.37 -9.32 10.18
C TYR A 439 3.02 -7.85 10.02
N LYS A 440 2.82 -7.39 8.77
CA LYS A 440 2.62 -5.97 8.45
C LYS A 440 1.26 -5.41 8.88
N THR A 441 0.33 -6.28 9.27
CA THR A 441 -0.98 -5.87 9.83
C THR A 441 -1.01 -5.98 11.36
N GLY A 442 0.09 -6.34 12.02
CA GLY A 442 0.17 -6.46 13.47
C GLY A 442 -0.49 -7.73 14.04
N ASN A 443 -0.70 -8.77 13.22
CA ASN A 443 -1.31 -10.04 13.64
C ASN A 443 -0.28 -11.12 14.01
N GLY A 444 1.00 -10.76 14.13
CA GLY A 444 2.10 -11.64 14.53
C GLY A 444 3.02 -12.04 13.36
N ASN A 445 4.09 -12.77 13.68
CA ASN A 445 5.12 -13.23 12.73
C ASN A 445 5.24 -14.75 12.73
N TRP A 446 6.06 -15.33 11.85
CA TRP A 446 6.41 -16.75 11.94
C TRP A 446 7.38 -17.08 13.11
N GLY A 447 8.21 -16.11 13.50
CA GLY A 447 9.19 -16.23 14.59
C GLY A 447 8.58 -16.57 15.96
N ASN A 448 9.40 -17.06 16.88
CA ASN A 448 8.95 -17.73 18.10
C ASN A 448 8.56 -16.76 19.22
N THR A 449 7.55 -15.90 19.03
CA THR A 449 7.04 -15.04 20.09
C THR A 449 5.73 -15.59 20.68
N ARG A 450 5.79 -16.02 21.94
CA ARG A 450 4.72 -16.37 22.92
C ARG A 450 3.34 -16.81 22.39
N ASN A 451 3.03 -18.10 22.59
CA ASN A 451 1.75 -18.78 22.85
C ASN A 451 0.45 -18.44 22.07
N ASN A 452 0.38 -17.46 21.16
CA ASN A 452 -0.83 -17.27 20.35
C ASN A 452 -0.55 -16.52 19.03
N ASN A 453 0.16 -17.18 18.12
CA ASN A 453 0.57 -16.57 16.87
C ASN A 453 -0.40 -16.96 15.74
N LYS A 454 -1.34 -16.06 15.40
CA LYS A 454 -2.35 -16.31 14.34
C LYS A 454 -1.70 -16.64 12.98
N ALA A 455 -0.48 -16.15 12.74
CA ALA A 455 0.29 -16.45 11.54
C ALA A 455 0.67 -17.94 11.39
N ARG A 456 0.73 -18.70 12.50
CA ARG A 456 0.98 -20.15 12.52
C ARG A 456 -0.30 -20.99 12.49
N ASN A 457 -1.46 -20.38 12.28
CA ASN A 457 -2.70 -21.14 12.18
C ASN A 457 -2.66 -22.01 10.91
N ASP A 458 -2.47 -23.32 11.09
CA ASP A 458 -2.39 -24.30 10.01
C ASP A 458 -3.59 -24.25 9.07
N GLN A 459 -4.78 -23.88 9.58
CA GLN A 459 -5.94 -23.69 8.73
C GLN A 459 -5.78 -22.49 7.80
N VAL A 460 -5.22 -21.37 8.28
CA VAL A 460 -4.97 -20.18 7.46
C VAL A 460 -3.93 -20.50 6.40
N LEU A 461 -2.83 -21.17 6.77
CA LEU A 461 -1.76 -21.56 5.84
C LEU A 461 -2.23 -22.59 4.82
N SER A 462 -2.94 -23.64 5.23
CA SER A 462 -3.49 -24.65 4.33
C SER A 462 -4.44 -24.03 3.31
N ARG A 463 -5.21 -23.02 3.70
CA ARG A 463 -6.08 -22.29 2.78
C ARG A 463 -5.29 -21.34 1.88
N ALA A 464 -4.28 -20.63 2.38
CA ALA A 464 -3.38 -19.82 1.57
C ALA A 464 -2.64 -20.64 0.51
N ARG A 465 -2.19 -21.85 0.89
CA ARG A 465 -1.65 -22.85 -0.04
C ARG A 465 -2.64 -23.22 -1.13
N SER A 466 -3.91 -23.40 -0.76
CA SER A 466 -4.99 -23.69 -1.72
C SER A 466 -5.23 -22.50 -2.67
N THR A 467 -5.13 -21.26 -2.18
CA THR A 467 -5.18 -20.05 -3.02
C THR A 467 -4.05 -20.03 -4.05
N GLY A 468 -2.81 -20.24 -3.63
CA GLY A 468 -1.66 -20.30 -4.53
C GLY A 468 -1.76 -21.45 -5.54
N GLN A 469 -2.17 -22.64 -5.09
CA GLN A 469 -2.38 -23.81 -5.93
C GLN A 469 -3.42 -23.55 -7.03
N CYS A 470 -4.57 -22.95 -6.67
CA CYS A 470 -5.62 -22.59 -7.62
C CYS A 470 -5.11 -21.64 -8.72
N LEU A 471 -4.34 -20.61 -8.33
CA LEU A 471 -3.74 -19.67 -9.28
C LEU A 471 -2.72 -20.34 -10.22
N GLN A 472 -1.93 -21.30 -9.73
CA GLN A 472 -0.97 -22.02 -10.56
C GLN A 472 -1.63 -22.94 -11.57
N LEU A 473 -2.71 -23.62 -11.18
CA LEU A 473 -3.49 -24.42 -12.12
C LEU A 473 -4.05 -23.58 -13.27
N ILE A 474 -4.49 -22.35 -12.99
CA ILE A 474 -4.93 -21.40 -14.03
C ILE A 474 -3.77 -20.97 -14.93
N ASN A 475 -2.60 -20.67 -14.36
CA ASN A 475 -1.42 -20.34 -15.15
C ASN A 475 -1.04 -21.47 -16.10
N ILE A 476 -0.96 -22.71 -15.59
CA ILE A 476 -0.64 -23.90 -16.39
C ILE A 476 -1.71 -24.13 -17.47
N ALA A 477 -3.00 -24.01 -17.13
CA ALA A 477 -4.07 -24.17 -18.12
C ALA A 477 -4.03 -23.10 -19.22
N ARG A 478 -3.59 -21.88 -18.91
CA ARG A 478 -3.48 -20.75 -19.85
C ARG A 478 -2.26 -20.87 -20.76
N ASP A 479 -1.14 -21.35 -20.23
CA ASP A 479 0.18 -21.20 -20.85
C ASP A 479 0.69 -22.49 -21.52
N ILE A 480 -0.15 -23.53 -21.73
CA ILE A 480 0.26 -24.82 -22.35
C ILE A 480 1.10 -24.64 -23.65
N ILE A 481 0.69 -23.76 -24.56
CA ILE A 481 1.44 -23.50 -25.79
C ILE A 481 2.76 -22.78 -25.47
N ALA A 482 2.71 -21.73 -24.63
CA ALA A 482 3.89 -20.95 -24.29
C ALA A 482 4.95 -21.80 -23.57
N ASP A 483 4.53 -22.65 -22.64
CA ASP A 483 5.38 -23.60 -21.92
C ASP A 483 6.02 -24.59 -22.91
N SER A 484 5.24 -25.14 -23.84
CA SER A 484 5.76 -26.07 -24.87
C SER A 484 6.85 -25.42 -25.74
N LEU A 485 6.68 -24.16 -26.14
CA LEU A 485 7.65 -23.45 -26.99
C LEU A 485 9.01 -23.24 -26.31
N VAL A 486 9.04 -23.14 -24.97
CA VAL A 486 10.28 -23.06 -24.18
C VAL A 486 10.75 -24.43 -23.67
N GLY A 487 10.12 -25.51 -24.15
CA GLY A 487 10.48 -26.87 -23.77
C GLY A 487 10.06 -27.22 -22.34
N ARG A 488 8.87 -26.81 -21.92
CA ARG A 488 8.20 -27.21 -20.66
C ARG A 488 6.85 -27.87 -20.95
N CYS A 489 6.43 -28.80 -20.09
CA CYS A 489 5.13 -29.46 -20.23
C CYS A 489 4.62 -29.91 -18.86
N TYR A 490 3.66 -29.16 -18.32
CA TYR A 490 3.00 -29.46 -17.04
C TYR A 490 1.69 -30.23 -17.20
N VAL A 491 1.24 -30.48 -18.44
CA VAL A 491 0.04 -31.28 -18.71
C VAL A 491 0.30 -32.72 -18.28
N PRO A 492 -0.55 -33.31 -17.42
CA PRO A 492 -0.40 -34.70 -17.01
C PRO A 492 -0.44 -35.66 -18.20
N VAL A 493 0.51 -36.60 -18.26
CA VAL A 493 0.55 -37.64 -19.31
C VAL A 493 -0.76 -38.44 -19.34
N GLN A 494 -1.39 -38.66 -18.18
CA GLN A 494 -2.70 -39.32 -18.10
C GLN A 494 -3.85 -38.60 -18.85
N TYR A 495 -3.68 -37.32 -19.22
CA TYR A 495 -4.68 -36.60 -20.02
C TYR A 495 -4.49 -36.84 -21.51
N MET A 496 -3.30 -37.26 -21.93
CA MET A 496 -2.93 -37.45 -23.31
C MET A 496 -3.54 -38.76 -23.84
N PRO A 497 -4.23 -38.74 -24.99
CA PRO A 497 -4.73 -39.97 -25.63
C PRO A 497 -3.62 -40.99 -25.92
N TYR A 498 -2.41 -40.51 -26.21
CA TYR A 498 -1.22 -41.32 -26.49
C TYR A 498 0.01 -40.66 -25.85
N PRO A 499 0.96 -41.44 -25.29
CA PRO A 499 2.15 -40.89 -24.61
C PRO A 499 3.04 -39.99 -25.47
N GLN A 500 3.08 -40.19 -26.80
CA GLN A 500 3.93 -39.44 -27.73
C GLN A 500 3.60 -37.94 -27.78
N ILE A 501 2.39 -37.54 -27.35
CA ILE A 501 2.02 -36.11 -27.24
C ILE A 501 2.96 -35.38 -26.28
N TYR A 502 3.47 -36.06 -25.25
CA TYR A 502 4.44 -35.45 -24.32
C TYR A 502 5.71 -35.03 -25.07
N ASP A 503 6.25 -35.90 -25.92
CA ASP A 503 7.46 -35.60 -26.69
C ASP A 503 7.22 -34.49 -27.71
N ILE A 504 6.03 -34.43 -28.32
CA ILE A 504 5.65 -33.33 -29.21
C ILE A 504 5.66 -31.99 -28.47
N LEU A 505 5.11 -31.94 -27.25
CA LEU A 505 5.03 -30.73 -26.45
C LEU A 505 6.37 -30.32 -25.84
N LYS A 506 7.10 -31.25 -25.23
CA LYS A 506 8.30 -30.98 -24.44
C LYS A 506 9.58 -30.96 -25.29
N VAL A 507 9.77 -31.98 -26.13
CA VAL A 507 11.03 -32.22 -26.86
C VAL A 507 11.01 -31.54 -28.23
N ALA A 508 9.99 -31.82 -29.04
CA ALA A 508 9.86 -31.23 -30.37
C ALA A 508 9.43 -29.75 -30.32
N ARG A 509 8.88 -29.29 -29.18
CA ARG A 509 8.39 -27.92 -28.95
C ARG A 509 7.42 -27.45 -30.03
N ASN A 510 6.58 -28.36 -30.52
CA ASN A 510 5.67 -28.13 -31.64
C ASN A 510 4.21 -28.37 -31.25
N PRO A 511 3.63 -27.49 -30.41
CA PRO A 511 2.27 -27.67 -29.90
C PRO A 511 1.21 -27.65 -31.01
N SER A 512 1.48 -27.03 -32.17
CA SER A 512 0.58 -27.05 -33.33
C SER A 512 0.27 -28.45 -33.85
N GLN A 513 1.20 -29.41 -33.71
CA GLN A 513 0.98 -30.80 -34.15
C GLN A 513 -0.07 -31.54 -33.32
N VAL A 514 -0.28 -31.14 -32.06
CA VAL A 514 -1.28 -31.77 -31.16
C VAL A 514 -2.71 -31.36 -31.53
N GLY A 515 -2.86 -30.21 -32.19
CA GLY A 515 -4.15 -29.65 -32.57
C GLY A 515 -4.81 -28.83 -31.44
N GLU A 516 -5.36 -27.69 -31.82
CA GLU A 516 -6.02 -26.73 -30.94
C GLU A 516 -7.14 -27.35 -30.07
N PRO A 517 -8.03 -28.22 -30.60
CA PRO A 517 -9.09 -28.83 -29.77
C PRO A 517 -8.55 -29.73 -28.66
N THR A 518 -7.48 -30.48 -28.94
CA THR A 518 -6.83 -31.37 -27.98
C THR A 518 -6.17 -30.57 -26.86
N LEU A 519 -5.41 -29.53 -27.20
CA LEU A 519 -4.78 -28.63 -26.22
C LEU A 519 -5.82 -27.96 -25.33
N LYS A 520 -6.92 -27.48 -25.93
CA LYS A 520 -8.04 -26.92 -25.20
C LYS A 520 -8.65 -27.93 -24.23
N SER A 521 -8.79 -29.19 -24.65
CA SER A 521 -9.32 -30.25 -23.76
C SER A 521 -8.44 -30.46 -22.53
N PHE A 522 -7.11 -30.37 -22.66
CA PHE A 522 -6.18 -30.43 -21.53
C PHE A 522 -6.37 -29.22 -20.60
N SER A 523 -6.43 -28.02 -21.17
CA SER A 523 -6.66 -26.78 -20.43
C SER A 523 -7.97 -26.85 -19.61
N LEU A 524 -9.07 -27.29 -20.23
CA LEU A 524 -10.37 -27.41 -19.58
C LEU A 524 -10.37 -28.42 -18.42
N ARG A 525 -9.65 -29.55 -18.55
CA ARG A 525 -9.48 -30.51 -17.46
C ARG A 525 -8.71 -29.90 -16.28
N ILE A 526 -7.63 -29.17 -16.54
CA ILE A 526 -6.85 -28.49 -15.49
C ILE A 526 -7.69 -27.37 -14.83
N LEU A 527 -8.46 -26.62 -15.60
CA LEU A 527 -9.39 -25.61 -15.06
C LEU A 527 -10.46 -26.23 -14.15
N SER A 528 -10.95 -27.44 -14.47
CA SER A 528 -11.87 -28.15 -13.57
C SER A 528 -11.26 -28.47 -12.20
N LEU A 529 -9.94 -28.72 -12.14
CA LEU A 529 -9.23 -28.88 -10.86
C LEU A 529 -9.17 -27.58 -10.07
N ALA A 530 -8.91 -26.47 -10.76
CA ALA A 530 -8.91 -25.15 -10.14
C ALA A 530 -10.28 -24.83 -9.54
N ASP A 531 -11.37 -25.17 -10.24
CA ASP A 531 -12.74 -25.00 -9.75
C ASP A 531 -12.99 -25.79 -8.45
N GLN A 532 -12.51 -27.05 -8.37
CA GLN A 532 -12.68 -27.91 -7.18
C GLN A 532 -11.98 -27.35 -5.93
N ILE A 533 -10.91 -26.57 -6.10
CA ILE A 533 -10.11 -26.00 -4.99
C ILE A 533 -10.56 -24.57 -4.66
N SER A 534 -11.27 -23.90 -5.59
CA SER A 534 -11.65 -22.49 -5.50
C SER A 534 -12.39 -22.14 -4.22
N ASP A 535 -13.34 -22.97 -3.76
CA ASP A 535 -14.09 -22.71 -2.52
C ASP A 535 -13.19 -22.69 -1.28
N LYS A 536 -12.23 -23.63 -1.21
CA LYS A 536 -11.24 -23.68 -0.13
C LYS A 536 -10.28 -22.48 -0.20
N ALA A 537 -9.86 -22.11 -1.41
CA ALA A 537 -9.03 -20.93 -1.67
C ALA A 537 -9.72 -19.63 -1.23
N GLN A 538 -11.00 -19.45 -1.55
CA GLN A 538 -11.78 -18.27 -1.16
C GLN A 538 -11.97 -18.18 0.36
N LYS A 539 -12.27 -19.29 1.04
CA LYS A 539 -12.33 -19.35 2.51
C LYS A 539 -11.00 -19.01 3.18
N GLY A 540 -9.88 -19.09 2.45
CA GLY A 540 -8.57 -18.61 2.91
C GLY A 540 -8.52 -17.10 3.03
N ILE A 541 -9.10 -16.40 2.06
CA ILE A 541 -9.16 -14.94 2.03
C ILE A 541 -9.94 -14.41 3.24
N ASP A 542 -11.04 -15.08 3.60
CA ASP A 542 -11.86 -14.69 4.77
C ASP A 542 -11.12 -14.86 6.11
N GLY A 543 -10.04 -15.64 6.14
CA GLY A 543 -9.19 -15.84 7.32
C GLY A 543 -8.09 -14.78 7.49
N LEU A 544 -7.92 -13.89 6.51
CA LEU A 544 -6.91 -12.81 6.55
C LEU A 544 -7.44 -11.57 7.31
N PRO A 545 -6.56 -10.66 7.74
CA PRO A 545 -6.96 -9.38 8.32
C PRO A 545 -7.90 -8.59 7.40
N ASN A 546 -8.97 -8.00 7.96
CA ASN A 546 -10.02 -7.32 7.19
C ASN A 546 -9.48 -6.27 6.21
N GLU A 547 -8.43 -5.55 6.59
CA GLU A 547 -7.80 -4.50 5.77
C GLU A 547 -7.16 -4.98 4.47
N VAL A 548 -6.94 -6.29 4.28
CA VAL A 548 -6.35 -6.85 3.05
C VAL A 548 -7.30 -7.75 2.28
N GLN A 549 -8.41 -8.19 2.88
CA GLN A 549 -9.28 -9.20 2.28
C GLN A 549 -9.79 -8.78 0.90
N ASP A 550 -10.24 -7.54 0.75
CA ASP A 550 -10.79 -7.05 -0.51
C ASP A 550 -9.71 -6.90 -1.60
N SER A 551 -8.48 -6.53 -1.21
CA SER A 551 -7.34 -6.47 -2.12
C SER A 551 -6.96 -7.86 -2.64
N ILE A 552 -6.89 -8.85 -1.74
CA ILE A 552 -6.62 -10.24 -2.09
C ILE A 552 -7.76 -10.82 -2.93
N ARG A 553 -9.02 -10.54 -2.58
CA ARG A 553 -10.19 -11.01 -3.34
C ARG A 553 -10.20 -10.43 -4.74
N ALA A 554 -9.90 -9.14 -4.90
CA ALA A 554 -9.74 -8.52 -6.21
C ALA A 554 -8.63 -9.20 -7.03
N ALA A 555 -7.47 -9.45 -6.42
CA ALA A 555 -6.35 -10.13 -7.07
C ALA A 555 -6.72 -11.53 -7.53
N PHE A 556 -7.30 -12.30 -6.63
CA PHE A 556 -7.73 -13.66 -6.89
C PHE A 556 -8.77 -13.71 -8.01
N GLU A 557 -9.83 -12.91 -7.93
CA GLU A 557 -10.89 -12.91 -8.95
C GLU A 557 -10.42 -12.46 -10.34
N ILE A 558 -9.49 -11.49 -10.41
CA ILE A 558 -8.90 -11.07 -11.69
C ILE A 558 -8.18 -12.23 -12.37
N TYR A 559 -7.47 -13.05 -11.60
CA TYR A 559 -6.83 -14.26 -12.14
C TYR A 559 -7.85 -15.35 -12.47
N MET A 560 -8.83 -15.59 -11.58
CA MET A 560 -9.91 -16.58 -11.83
C MET A 560 -10.70 -16.26 -13.11
N ALA A 561 -10.82 -14.98 -13.49
CA ALA A 561 -11.49 -14.57 -14.71
C ALA A 561 -10.82 -15.10 -16.00
N ILE A 562 -9.57 -15.55 -15.96
CA ILE A 562 -8.89 -16.23 -17.07
C ILE A 562 -9.61 -17.52 -17.45
N GLY A 563 -10.13 -18.27 -16.46
CA GLY A 563 -10.82 -19.55 -16.70
C GLY A 563 -12.03 -19.38 -17.63
N PRO A 564 -13.02 -18.53 -17.30
CA PRO A 564 -14.12 -18.21 -18.21
C PRO A 564 -13.66 -17.63 -19.56
N THR A 565 -12.60 -16.81 -19.59
CA THR A 565 -12.04 -16.33 -20.87
C THR A 565 -11.57 -17.49 -21.75
N LEU A 566 -10.86 -18.48 -21.19
CA LEU A 566 -10.42 -19.67 -21.92
C LEU A 566 -11.57 -20.59 -22.34
N ARG A 567 -12.59 -20.75 -21.48
CA ARG A 567 -13.77 -21.59 -21.79
C ARG A 567 -14.59 -21.03 -22.94
N ASN A 568 -14.76 -19.71 -22.97
CA ASN A 568 -15.61 -19.01 -23.94
C ASN A 568 -14.89 -18.63 -25.23
N ASP A 569 -13.56 -18.69 -25.27
CA ASP A 569 -12.80 -18.55 -26.52
C ASP A 569 -13.25 -19.65 -27.50
N PRO A 570 -13.49 -19.39 -28.79
CA PRO A 570 -13.80 -20.46 -29.75
C PRO A 570 -12.59 -21.39 -29.97
N GLY A 571 -11.38 -20.86 -29.84
CA GLY A 571 -10.12 -21.57 -30.04
C GLY A 571 -9.35 -21.83 -28.73
N PHE A 572 -8.03 -21.97 -28.86
CA PHE A 572 -7.05 -22.04 -27.78
C PHE A 572 -5.90 -21.06 -28.10
N PRO A 573 -5.95 -19.84 -27.52
CA PRO A 573 -4.99 -18.79 -27.85
C PRO A 573 -3.59 -19.13 -27.31
N LEU A 574 -2.55 -18.55 -27.93
CA LEU A 574 -1.18 -18.61 -27.40
C LEU A 574 -1.10 -18.18 -25.92
N ARG A 575 -1.89 -17.16 -25.55
CA ARG A 575 -2.04 -16.72 -24.16
C ARG A 575 -3.34 -15.96 -23.96
N ALA A 576 -4.28 -16.51 -23.19
CA ALA A 576 -5.51 -15.81 -22.84
C ALA A 576 -5.24 -14.63 -21.88
N LYS A 577 -5.91 -13.50 -22.11
CA LYS A 577 -5.80 -12.30 -21.27
C LYS A 577 -7.17 -11.75 -20.94
N VAL A 578 -7.37 -11.41 -19.67
CA VAL A 578 -8.56 -10.68 -19.23
C VAL A 578 -8.44 -9.22 -19.69
N PRO A 579 -9.43 -8.65 -20.41
CA PRO A 579 -9.38 -7.25 -20.83
C PRO A 579 -9.21 -6.28 -19.65
N LYS A 580 -8.40 -5.22 -19.83
CA LYS A 580 -8.11 -4.24 -18.76
C LYS A 580 -9.36 -3.67 -18.10
N ARG A 581 -10.41 -3.38 -18.88
CA ARG A 581 -11.68 -2.87 -18.38
C ARG A 581 -12.38 -3.85 -17.44
N GLN A 582 -12.32 -5.14 -17.77
CA GLN A 582 -12.86 -6.19 -16.92
C GLN A 582 -12.04 -6.34 -15.63
N GLN A 583 -10.71 -6.25 -15.71
CA GLN A 583 -9.85 -6.25 -14.51
C GLN A 583 -10.18 -5.06 -13.59
N GLN A 584 -10.28 -3.85 -14.15
CA GLN A 584 -10.66 -2.64 -13.41
C GLN A 584 -12.05 -2.77 -12.77
N TRP A 585 -13.01 -3.34 -13.49
CA TRP A 585 -14.34 -3.59 -12.96
C TRP A 585 -14.34 -4.59 -11.81
N ILE A 586 -13.62 -5.72 -11.96
CA ILE A 586 -13.49 -6.71 -10.88
C ILE A 586 -12.87 -6.07 -9.65
N ALA A 587 -11.77 -5.32 -9.82
CA ALA A 587 -11.13 -4.60 -8.72
C ALA A 587 -12.10 -3.61 -8.05
N LEU A 588 -12.79 -2.78 -8.82
CA LEU A 588 -13.78 -1.84 -8.30
C LEU A 588 -14.89 -2.56 -7.51
N ARG A 589 -15.42 -3.64 -8.08
CA ARG A 589 -16.49 -4.45 -7.49
C ARG A 589 -16.07 -5.05 -6.14
N CYS A 590 -14.86 -5.61 -6.06
CA CYS A 590 -14.33 -6.18 -4.84
C CYS A 590 -14.03 -5.09 -3.80
N MET A 591 -13.30 -4.04 -4.17
CA MET A 591 -12.87 -3.00 -3.23
C MET A 591 -14.05 -2.22 -2.62
N TYR A 592 -15.13 -1.99 -3.38
CA TYR A 592 -16.31 -1.29 -2.88
C TYR A 592 -17.42 -2.23 -2.39
N GLY A 593 -17.18 -3.55 -2.38
CA GLY A 593 -18.12 -4.53 -1.85
C GLY A 593 -19.42 -4.67 -2.63
N PHE A 594 -19.43 -4.37 -3.93
CA PHE A 594 -20.61 -4.58 -4.78
C PHE A 594 -20.87 -6.09 -4.95
N LYS A 595 -21.75 -6.67 -4.12
CA LYS A 595 -22.14 -8.09 -4.20
C LYS A 595 -23.46 -8.26 -4.97
N GLY A 596 -23.58 -9.36 -5.73
CA GLY A 596 -24.84 -9.83 -6.30
C GLY A 596 -25.57 -8.83 -7.25
N PRO A 597 -26.86 -8.51 -7.02
CA PRO A 597 -27.69 -7.69 -7.92
C PRO A 597 -27.16 -6.27 -8.16
N VAL A 598 -26.54 -5.64 -7.15
CA VAL A 598 -25.98 -4.28 -7.24
C VAL A 598 -24.83 -4.23 -8.23
N ALA A 599 -23.98 -5.26 -8.26
CA ALA A 599 -22.92 -5.36 -9.25
C ALA A 599 -23.48 -5.49 -10.67
N ARG A 600 -24.57 -6.26 -10.87
CA ARG A 600 -25.22 -6.38 -12.18
C ARG A 600 -25.87 -5.08 -12.63
N ALA A 601 -26.53 -4.36 -11.71
CA ALA A 601 -27.13 -3.05 -11.98
C ALA A 601 -26.07 -2.02 -12.36
N VAL A 602 -25.04 -1.84 -11.52
CA VAL A 602 -23.96 -0.86 -11.79
C VAL A 602 -23.18 -1.22 -13.07
N MET A 603 -22.98 -2.51 -13.36
CA MET A 603 -22.37 -2.98 -14.60
C MET A 603 -23.22 -2.61 -15.83
N SER A 604 -24.54 -2.84 -15.76
CA SER A 604 -25.49 -2.46 -16.83
C SER A 604 -25.43 -0.95 -17.08
N THR A 605 -25.49 -0.15 -16.01
CA THR A 605 -25.43 1.31 -16.09
C THR A 605 -24.08 1.80 -16.62
N PHE A 606 -22.97 1.16 -16.23
CA PHE A 606 -21.63 1.50 -16.71
C PHE A 606 -21.47 1.23 -18.21
N TYR A 607 -21.90 0.06 -18.70
CA TYR A 607 -21.86 -0.26 -20.12
C TYR A 607 -22.82 0.59 -20.96
N GLU A 608 -24.01 0.91 -20.44
CA GLU A 608 -24.94 1.84 -21.07
C GLU A 608 -24.34 3.24 -21.19
N THR A 609 -23.72 3.75 -20.12
CA THR A 609 -23.09 5.07 -20.10
C THR A 609 -21.93 5.15 -21.10
N ILE A 610 -21.09 4.11 -21.15
CA ILE A 610 -19.99 4.02 -22.14
C ILE A 610 -20.53 3.92 -23.57
N SER A 611 -21.57 3.13 -23.78
CA SER A 611 -22.26 3.00 -25.07
C SER A 611 -22.85 4.33 -25.54
N VAL A 612 -23.43 5.11 -24.64
CA VAL A 612 -23.88 6.48 -24.92
C VAL A 612 -22.70 7.38 -25.27
N TYR A 613 -21.60 7.33 -24.50
CA TYR A 613 -20.42 8.14 -24.75
C TYR A 613 -19.78 7.84 -26.11
N ILE A 614 -19.64 6.56 -26.47
CA ILE A 614 -19.11 6.11 -27.77
C ILE A 614 -20.03 6.56 -28.92
N ARG A 615 -21.36 6.45 -28.75
CA ARG A 615 -22.33 6.91 -29.77
C ARG A 615 -22.31 8.43 -29.95
N VAL A 616 -22.19 9.19 -28.86
CA VAL A 616 -22.05 10.65 -28.90
C VAL A 616 -20.74 11.03 -29.59
N PHE A 617 -19.63 10.38 -29.25
CA PHE A 617 -18.33 10.64 -29.86
C PHE A 617 -18.31 10.31 -31.36
N ALA A 618 -18.93 9.20 -31.77
CA ALA A 618 -19.09 8.82 -33.18
C ALA A 618 -19.98 9.81 -33.96
N ARG A 619 -21.02 10.37 -33.31
CA ARG A 619 -21.84 11.44 -33.90
C ARG A 619 -21.04 12.73 -34.11
N ILE A 620 -20.22 13.10 -33.13
CA ILE A 620 -19.37 14.30 -33.20
C ILE A 620 -18.25 14.13 -34.25
N SER A 621 -17.66 12.94 -34.37
CA SER A 621 -16.67 12.67 -35.43
C SER A 621 -17.29 12.74 -36.83
N ASN A 622 -18.50 12.24 -37.01
CA ASN A 622 -19.20 12.26 -38.30
C ASN A 622 -19.67 13.68 -38.69
N LEU A 623 -20.01 14.53 -37.71
CA LEU A 623 -20.30 15.96 -37.95
C LEU A 623 -19.06 16.75 -38.40
N ARG A 624 -17.86 16.33 -37.97
CA ARG A 624 -16.58 16.96 -38.33
C ARG A 624 -16.07 16.54 -39.72
N THR A 625 -16.53 15.40 -40.23
CA THR A 625 -16.26 14.95 -41.62
C THR A 625 -17.31 15.46 -42.61
N GLY A 626 -18.52 15.81 -42.16
CA GLY A 626 -19.59 16.35 -43.01
C GLY A 626 -19.50 17.85 -43.35
N THR A 627 -18.53 18.58 -42.78
CA THR A 627 -18.36 20.04 -42.98
C THR A 627 -17.24 20.40 -43.98
N LYS A 628 -16.74 19.43 -44.76
CA LYS A 628 -15.72 19.65 -45.81
C LYS A 628 -16.21 19.37 -47.24
N THR A 629 -17.51 19.33 -47.45
CA THR A 629 -18.11 19.27 -48.79
C THR A 629 -19.22 20.31 -48.88
N HIS A 630 -18.83 21.56 -49.15
CA HIS A 630 -19.53 22.50 -50.02
C HIS A 630 -18.61 23.67 -50.34
#